data_AF-A0A924BV63-F1
#
_entry.id   AF-A0A924BV63-F1
#
_cell.length_a   1.000
_cell.length_b   1.000
_cell.length_c   1.000
_cell.angle_alpha   90.00
_cell.angle_beta   90.00
_cell.angle_gamma   90.00
#
_symmetry.space_group_name_H-M   'P 1'
#
loop_
_entity.id
_entity.type
_entity.pdbx_description
1 polymer ?
#
loop_
_entity_poly.entity_id
_entity_poly.type
_entity_poly.pdbx_seq_one_letter_code
_entity_poly.pdbx_strand_id
1 'polypeptide(L)'
;MTLRKDAATTAEILLYVEQRCAQDQQASLVDKVGQLQVPNDSTNVIPSAGVFLLDIRAADDTKRDAAFDDVLAFIETVCQRRCVENNVEKMVSALAVPCAPWLMAQLTATAERASVHARSH
;
A
#
# COMPACT_ATOMS: atom_id res chain seq x y z
N MET A 1 12.09 28.88 -10.47
CA MET A 1 10.67 28.81 -10.89
C MET A 1 9.88 28.23 -9.73
N THR A 2 9.20 29.12 -9.05
CA THR A 2 8.62 28.97 -7.71
C THR A 2 7.14 28.58 -7.82
N LEU A 3 6.67 27.74 -6.87
CA LEU A 3 5.27 27.65 -6.39
C LEU A 3 4.24 26.79 -7.16
N ARG A 4 4.62 25.75 -7.91
CA ARG A 4 3.61 24.80 -8.43
C ARG A 4 3.38 23.66 -7.43
N LYS A 5 2.40 23.82 -6.54
CA LYS A 5 1.87 22.76 -5.65
C LYS A 5 0.85 21.92 -6.43
N ASP A 6 1.27 20.80 -7.01
CA ASP A 6 0.45 19.98 -7.92
C ASP A 6 0.15 18.61 -7.29
N ALA A 7 -1.09 18.16 -7.45
CA ALA A 7 -1.57 16.82 -7.09
C ALA A 7 -0.79 15.69 -7.77
N ALA A 8 -0.02 15.97 -8.83
CA ALA A 8 0.94 15.05 -9.44
C ALA A 8 1.94 14.42 -8.44
N THR A 9 2.16 15.06 -7.28
CA THR A 9 2.88 14.48 -6.14
C THR A 9 2.34 13.10 -5.73
N THR A 10 1.02 12.92 -5.82
CA THR A 10 0.35 11.67 -5.45
C THR A 10 0.82 10.51 -6.31
N ALA A 11 0.95 10.71 -7.64
CA ALA A 11 1.38 9.64 -8.53
C ALA A 11 2.78 9.09 -8.18
N GLU A 12 3.69 9.96 -7.75
CA GLU A 12 5.02 9.54 -7.31
C GLU A 12 4.98 8.71 -6.02
N ILE A 13 4.11 9.09 -5.07
CA ILE A 13 3.89 8.33 -3.84
C ILE A 13 3.32 6.94 -4.18
N LEU A 14 2.31 6.86 -5.06
CA LEU A 14 1.69 5.58 -5.42
C LEU A 14 2.68 4.63 -6.12
N LEU A 15 3.53 5.15 -7.01
CA LEU A 15 4.57 4.34 -7.66
C LEU A 15 5.61 3.82 -6.66
N TYR A 16 5.97 4.62 -5.67
CA TYR A 16 6.88 4.18 -4.62
C TYR A 16 6.26 3.08 -3.75
N VAL A 17 4.98 3.22 -3.40
CA VAL A 17 4.26 2.23 -2.59
C VAL A 17 4.24 0.86 -3.30
N GLU A 18 3.92 0.84 -4.60
CA GLU A 18 3.97 -0.36 -5.43
C GLU A 18 5.39 -0.97 -5.47
N GLN A 19 6.40 -0.12 -5.69
CA GLN A 19 7.80 -0.55 -5.70
C GLN A 19 8.23 -1.13 -4.35
N ARG A 20 7.84 -0.49 -3.25
CA ARG A 20 8.20 -0.91 -1.89
C ARG A 20 7.60 -2.27 -1.54
N CYS A 21 6.37 -2.53 -1.98
CA CYS A 21 5.72 -3.82 -1.76
C CYS A 21 6.33 -4.92 -2.64
N ALA A 22 6.71 -4.59 -3.87
CA ALA A 22 7.40 -5.52 -4.78
C ALA A 22 8.79 -5.97 -4.27
N GLN A 23 9.43 -5.23 -3.37
CA GLN A 23 10.73 -5.60 -2.79
C GLN A 23 10.64 -6.72 -1.74
N ASP A 24 9.47 -6.91 -1.12
CA ASP A 24 9.26 -7.84 0.00
C ASP A 24 8.23 -8.94 -0.35
N GLN A 25 8.34 -9.51 -1.55
CA GLN A 25 7.41 -10.57 -2.01
C GLN A 25 7.36 -11.79 -1.07
N GLN A 26 8.46 -12.11 -0.40
CA GLN A 26 8.53 -13.21 0.58
C GLN A 26 7.67 -12.94 1.83
N ALA A 27 7.30 -11.69 2.10
CA ALA A 27 6.43 -11.31 3.21
C ALA A 27 4.94 -11.38 2.85
N SER A 28 4.61 -11.69 1.59
CA SER A 28 3.28 -11.45 1.01
C SER A 28 2.82 -10.01 1.26
N LEU A 29 3.77 -9.06 1.19
CA LEU A 29 3.48 -7.65 1.32
C LEU A 29 2.72 -7.19 0.08
N VAL A 30 1.51 -6.68 0.29
CA VAL A 30 0.65 -6.17 -0.76
C VAL A 30 0.14 -4.80 -0.38
N ASP A 31 0.19 -3.87 -1.32
CA ASP A 31 -0.50 -2.60 -1.25
C ASP A 31 -1.76 -2.61 -2.10
N LYS A 32 -2.72 -1.79 -1.69
CA LYS A 32 -3.89 -1.46 -2.50
C LYS A 32 -4.24 0.00 -2.34
N VAL A 33 -4.29 0.69 -3.47
CA VAL A 33 -4.87 2.03 -3.56
C VAL A 33 -6.38 1.87 -3.76
N GLY A 34 -7.15 2.15 -2.72
CA GLY A 34 -8.60 1.92 -2.71
C GLY A 34 -9.39 3.02 -3.46
N GLN A 35 -8.92 4.26 -3.36
CA GLN A 35 -9.48 5.43 -4.04
C GLN A 35 -8.37 6.44 -4.32
N LEU A 36 -8.49 7.16 -5.43
CA LEU A 36 -7.68 8.33 -5.75
C LEU A 36 -8.62 9.41 -6.29
N GLN A 37 -8.56 10.60 -5.70
CA GLN A 37 -9.42 11.73 -6.04
C GLN A 37 -8.59 13.00 -6.19
N VAL A 38 -9.01 13.83 -7.13
CA VAL A 38 -8.49 15.18 -7.33
C VAL A 38 -9.67 16.13 -7.16
N PRO A 39 -9.81 16.79 -5.99
CA PRO A 39 -10.92 17.70 -5.75
C PRO A 39 -10.91 18.88 -6.73
N ASN A 40 -12.10 19.31 -7.17
CA ASN A 40 -12.27 20.42 -8.12
C ASN A 40 -11.55 20.21 -9.46
N ASP A 41 -11.52 18.96 -9.93
CA ASP A 41 -10.86 18.60 -11.19
C ASP A 41 -11.38 19.45 -12.37
N SER A 42 -10.45 19.92 -13.19
CA SER A 42 -10.69 20.77 -14.34
C SER A 42 -9.59 20.55 -15.36
N THR A 43 -9.96 20.49 -16.63
CA THR A 43 -9.02 20.18 -17.72
C THR A 43 -7.95 21.24 -17.94
N ASN A 44 -8.18 22.47 -17.48
CA ASN A 44 -7.29 23.62 -17.72
C ASN A 44 -6.73 24.24 -16.42
N VAL A 45 -6.96 23.61 -15.27
CA VAL A 45 -6.47 24.11 -13.98
C VAL A 45 -5.52 23.09 -13.38
N ILE A 46 -4.41 23.57 -12.84
CA ILE A 46 -3.46 22.72 -12.14
C ILE A 46 -4.12 22.21 -10.86
N PRO A 47 -4.20 20.89 -10.65
CA PRO A 47 -4.89 20.36 -9.49
C PRO A 47 -4.12 20.63 -8.21
N SER A 48 -4.81 21.22 -7.22
CA SER A 48 -4.20 21.72 -5.99
C SER A 48 -4.00 20.65 -4.91
N ALA A 49 -4.72 19.52 -5.00
CA ALA A 49 -4.67 18.45 -4.02
C ALA A 49 -4.96 17.09 -4.67
N GLY A 50 -4.31 16.06 -4.16
CA GLY A 50 -4.66 14.67 -4.42
C GLY A 50 -4.98 13.99 -3.09
N VAL A 51 -6.05 13.21 -3.06
CA VAL A 51 -6.51 12.47 -1.88
C VAL A 51 -6.61 11.01 -2.26
N PHE A 52 -6.00 10.13 -1.48
CA PHE A 52 -6.04 8.70 -1.75
C PHE A 52 -6.15 7.89 -0.46
N LEU A 53 -6.63 6.65 -0.62
CA LEU A 53 -6.71 5.67 0.44
C LEU A 53 -5.75 4.53 0.14
N LEU A 54 -4.90 4.21 1.11
CA LEU A 54 -3.91 3.16 1.00
C LEU A 54 -4.14 2.10 2.08
N ASP A 55 -4.13 0.83 1.66
CA ASP A 55 -4.17 -0.35 2.51
C ASP A 55 -2.87 -1.14 2.27
N ILE A 56 -2.12 -1.44 3.34
CA ILE A 56 -0.89 -2.24 3.30
C ILE A 56 -1.11 -3.47 4.18
N ARG A 57 -0.88 -4.66 3.64
CA ARG A 57 -1.02 -5.94 4.36
C ARG A 57 0.21 -6.81 4.14
N ALA A 58 0.58 -7.56 5.17
CA ALA A 58 1.59 -8.59 5.10
C ALA A 58 1.22 -9.76 6.03
N ALA A 59 1.86 -10.91 5.83
CA ALA A 59 1.74 -12.04 6.75
C ALA A 59 2.53 -11.85 8.05
N ASP A 60 3.46 -10.88 8.08
CA ASP A 60 4.31 -10.54 9.21
C ASP A 60 4.09 -9.07 9.60
N ASP A 61 3.73 -8.81 10.86
CA ASP A 61 3.46 -7.46 11.36
C ASP A 61 4.70 -6.55 11.30
N THR A 62 5.88 -7.08 11.61
CA THR A 62 7.14 -6.31 11.60
C THR A 62 7.44 -5.80 10.20
N LYS A 63 7.23 -6.64 9.19
CA LYS A 63 7.46 -6.26 7.80
C LYS A 63 6.41 -5.28 7.29
N ARG A 64 5.14 -5.45 7.67
CA ARG A 64 4.08 -4.48 7.36
C ARG A 64 4.43 -3.12 7.95
N ASP A 65 4.80 -3.08 9.23
CA ASP A 65 5.04 -1.84 9.94
C ASP A 65 6.30 -1.12 9.40
N ALA A 66 7.36 -1.87 9.07
CA ALA A 66 8.52 -1.32 8.37
C ALA A 66 8.16 -0.71 7.00
N ALA A 67 7.34 -1.39 6.20
CA ALA A 67 6.87 -0.86 4.91
C ALA A 67 6.00 0.39 5.08
N PHE A 68 5.16 0.42 6.13
CA PHE A 68 4.36 1.60 6.45
C PHE A 68 5.24 2.79 6.82
N ASP A 69 6.25 2.59 7.67
CA ASP A 69 7.19 3.64 8.08
C ASP A 69 8.01 4.17 6.89
N ASP A 70 8.46 3.28 6.01
CA ASP A 70 9.16 3.64 4.77
C ASP A 70 8.29 4.52 3.85
N VAL A 71 7.00 4.18 3.72
CA VAL A 71 6.03 4.97 2.94
C VAL A 71 5.79 6.34 3.57
N LEU A 72 5.66 6.42 4.90
CA LEU A 72 5.50 7.72 5.57
C LEU A 72 6.73 8.61 5.38
N ALA A 73 7.93 8.07 5.55
CA ALA A 73 9.17 8.81 5.33
C ALA A 73 9.30 9.29 3.88
N PHE A 74 8.88 8.45 2.91
CA PHE A 74 8.88 8.82 1.51
C PHE A 74 7.87 9.93 1.20
N ILE A 75 6.65 9.87 1.75
CA ILE A 75 5.64 10.92 1.62
C ILE A 75 6.20 12.25 2.12
N GLU A 76 6.79 12.28 3.32
CA GLU A 76 7.39 13.49 3.88
C GLU A 76 8.48 14.05 2.96
N THR A 77 9.40 13.19 2.51
CA THR A 77 10.50 13.57 1.61
C THR A 77 10.00 14.16 0.29
N VAL A 78 9.03 13.50 -0.36
CA VAL A 78 8.47 13.97 -1.64
C VAL A 78 7.71 15.27 -1.45
N CYS A 79 6.91 15.38 -0.39
CA CYS A 79 6.13 16.57 -0.08
C CYS A 79 7.05 17.78 0.20
N GLN A 80 8.11 17.59 0.98
CA GLN A 80 9.10 18.63 1.22
C GLN A 80 9.81 19.05 -0.06
N ARG A 81 10.27 18.08 -0.88
CA ARG A 81 10.95 18.33 -2.14
C ARG A 81 10.06 19.05 -3.17
N ARG A 82 8.75 18.78 -3.15
CA ARG A 82 7.74 19.42 -4.03
C ARG A 82 7.08 20.65 -3.41
N CYS A 83 7.49 21.04 -2.20
CA CYS A 83 6.92 22.14 -1.42
C CYS A 83 5.38 22.05 -1.26
N VAL A 84 4.85 20.85 -1.04
CA VAL A 84 3.42 20.60 -0.77
C VAL A 84 3.23 20.15 0.66
N GLU A 85 2.06 20.46 1.22
CA GLU A 85 1.66 19.96 2.54
C GLU A 85 1.07 18.56 2.39
N ASN A 86 1.22 17.73 3.43
CA ASN A 86 0.55 16.45 3.54
C ASN A 86 -0.21 16.38 4.86
N ASN A 87 -1.25 15.55 4.87
CA ASN A 87 -1.95 15.13 6.07
C ASN A 87 -2.21 13.63 5.92
N VAL A 88 -1.71 12.84 6.87
CA VAL A 88 -1.85 11.38 6.84
C VAL A 88 -2.59 10.94 8.09
N GLU A 89 -3.67 10.20 7.90
CA GLU A 89 -4.48 9.65 8.98
C GLU A 89 -4.51 8.12 8.90
N LYS A 90 -4.12 7.46 10.00
CA LYS A 90 -4.23 6.01 10.11
C LYS A 90 -5.62 5.62 10.59
N MET A 91 -6.47 5.16 9.66
CA MET A 91 -7.86 4.81 9.98
C MET A 91 -8.00 3.45 10.69
N VAL A 92 -7.24 2.43 10.26
CA VAL A 92 -7.38 1.05 10.75
C VAL A 92 -6.01 0.42 10.95
N SER A 93 -5.86 -0.40 11.99
CA SER A 93 -4.70 -1.25 12.24
C SER A 93 -5.18 -2.61 12.78
N ALA A 94 -4.73 -3.70 12.18
CA ALA A 94 -5.09 -5.05 12.62
C ALA A 94 -3.87 -5.98 12.51
N LEU A 95 -3.62 -6.79 13.55
CA LEU A 95 -2.49 -7.71 13.60
C LEU A 95 -2.63 -8.83 12.56
N ALA A 96 -1.50 -9.39 12.13
CA ALA A 96 -1.45 -10.61 11.37
C ALA A 96 -1.90 -11.78 12.25
N VAL A 97 -2.91 -12.54 11.79
CA VAL A 97 -3.43 -13.70 12.50
C VAL A 97 -3.20 -14.95 11.65
N PRO A 98 -2.07 -15.65 11.84
CA PRO A 98 -1.79 -16.87 11.08
C PRO A 98 -2.79 -17.98 11.46
N CYS A 99 -3.19 -18.77 10.47
CA CYS A 99 -3.99 -19.95 10.72
C CYS A 99 -3.19 -20.98 11.53
N ALA A 100 -3.87 -21.71 12.42
CA ALA A 100 -3.22 -22.72 13.25
C ALA A 100 -2.51 -23.78 12.37
N PRO A 101 -1.23 -24.11 12.62
CA PRO A 101 -0.46 -25.01 11.75
C PRO A 101 -1.10 -26.39 11.56
N TRP A 102 -1.70 -26.94 12.63
CA TRP A 102 -2.37 -28.24 12.56
C TRP A 102 -3.61 -28.21 11.66
N LEU A 103 -4.34 -27.08 11.63
CA LEU A 103 -5.52 -26.92 10.79
C LEU A 103 -5.12 -26.82 9.32
N MET A 104 -4.07 -26.03 9.04
CA MET A 104 -3.50 -25.96 7.69
C MET A 104 -3.04 -27.34 7.20
N ALA A 105 -2.35 -28.11 8.03
CA ALA A 105 -1.90 -29.46 7.68
C ALA A 105 -3.08 -30.40 7.34
N GLN A 106 -4.17 -30.37 8.12
CA GLN A 106 -5.35 -31.19 7.87
C GLN A 106 -6.08 -30.81 6.58
N LEU A 107 -6.21 -29.50 6.31
CA LEU A 107 -6.83 -29.00 5.08
C LEU A 107 -6.01 -29.39 3.84
N THR A 108 -4.67 -29.24 3.90
CA THR A 108 -3.76 -29.63 2.81
C THR A 108 -3.89 -31.12 2.50
N ALA A 109 -3.80 -31.99 3.51
CA ALA A 109 -3.92 -33.44 3.32
C ALA A 109 -5.29 -33.85 2.73
N THR A 110 -6.34 -33.12 3.08
CA THR A 110 -7.69 -33.37 2.53
C THR A 110 -7.80 -32.94 1.08
N ALA A 111 -7.24 -31.78 0.72
CA ALA A 111 -7.23 -31.28 -0.66
C ALA A 111 -6.45 -32.22 -1.61
N GLU A 112 -5.29 -32.71 -1.16
CA GLU A 112 -4.48 -33.67 -1.90
C GLU A 112 -5.25 -34.97 -2.18
N ARG A 113 -5.93 -35.52 -1.17
CA ARG A 113 -6.78 -36.72 -1.32
C ARG A 113 -7.96 -36.53 -2.29
N ALA A 114 -8.45 -35.29 -2.41
CA ALA A 114 -9.52 -34.93 -3.33
C ALA A 114 -9.01 -34.58 -4.74
N SER A 115 -7.70 -34.67 -4.99
CA SER A 115 -7.04 -34.21 -6.21
C SER A 115 -7.32 -32.73 -6.53
N VAL A 116 -7.59 -31.92 -5.51
CA VAL A 116 -7.76 -30.47 -5.62
C VAL A 116 -6.41 -29.82 -5.38
N HIS A 117 -5.91 -29.13 -6.41
CA HIS A 117 -4.61 -28.47 -6.37
C HIS A 117 -4.82 -26.96 -6.37
N ALA A 118 -3.97 -26.25 -5.62
CA ALA A 118 -3.94 -24.80 -5.70
C ALA A 118 -3.61 -24.37 -7.14
N ARG A 119 -4.30 -23.35 -7.65
CA ARG A 119 -3.88 -22.71 -8.90
C ARG A 119 -2.55 -22.01 -8.64
N SER A 120 -1.53 -22.38 -9.40
CA SER A 120 -0.29 -21.61 -9.48
C SER A 120 -0.58 -20.26 -10.13
N HIS A 121 -0.29 -19.17 -9.40
CA HIS A 121 -0.27 -17.80 -9.91
C HIS A 121 1.05 -17.52 -10.64
#